data_AF-A0A970ZBT8-F1
#
_entry.id   AF-A0A970ZBT8-F1
#
_cell.length_a   1.000
_cell.length_b   1.000
_cell.length_c   1.000
_cell.angle_alpha   90.00
_cell.angle_beta   90.00
_cell.angle_gamma   90.00
#
_symmetry.space_group_name_H-M   'P 1'
#
loop_
_entity.id
_entity.type
_entity.pdbx_description
1 polymer ?
#
loop_
_entity_poly.entity_id
_entity_poly.type
_entity_poly.pdbx_seq_one_letter_code
_entity_poly.pdbx_strand_id
1 'polypeptide(L)'
;MDKTQEEFIKQLYIDMFYPLSAYAQSALGDKLLAEEAVQDTFRIACAKVDVLCASPNPEGWLVNTLKYVIQNTKRSRARLNSIVVTAMTYDRDVLGTCTDEIDPELIYASIVGEDNFKLLKRVALDGYSMKEAAYEQGISVETCKKRIQRTKKKIIELFEKNNK
;
A
#
# COMPACT_ATOMS: atom_id res chain seq x y z
N MET A 1 -17.92 -15.82 18.58
CA MET A 1 -19.06 -15.05 18.05
C MET A 1 -20.31 -15.70 18.58
N ASP A 2 -21.14 -14.93 19.29
CA ASP A 2 -22.44 -15.42 19.73
C ASP A 2 -23.49 -15.32 18.60
N LYS A 3 -24.69 -15.84 18.84
CA LYS A 3 -25.75 -15.93 17.84
C LYS A 3 -26.26 -14.55 17.42
N THR A 4 -26.31 -13.59 18.33
CA THR A 4 -26.76 -12.20 18.08
C THR A 4 -25.76 -11.46 17.22
N GLN A 5 -24.47 -11.63 17.49
CA GLN A 5 -23.37 -11.09 16.69
C GLN A 5 -23.37 -11.66 15.26
N GLU A 6 -23.63 -12.97 15.12
CA GLU A 6 -23.73 -13.62 13.80
C GLU A 6 -24.87 -13.02 12.97
N GLU A 7 -26.05 -12.85 13.58
CA GLU A 7 -27.23 -12.29 12.92
C GLU A 7 -27.01 -10.83 12.52
N PHE A 8 -26.35 -10.05 13.37
CA PHE A 8 -25.94 -8.68 13.08
C PHE A 8 -25.00 -8.60 11.86
N ILE A 9 -23.95 -9.44 11.80
CA ILE A 9 -23.04 -9.45 10.65
C ILE A 9 -23.78 -9.89 9.37
N LYS A 10 -24.65 -10.90 9.45
CA LYS A 10 -25.42 -11.36 8.29
C LYS A 10 -26.29 -10.25 7.71
N GLN A 11 -26.99 -9.51 8.57
CA GLN A 11 -27.81 -8.38 8.12
C GLN A 11 -26.94 -7.30 7.49
N LEU A 12 -25.85 -6.92 8.16
CA LEU A 12 -24.91 -5.93 7.64
C LEU A 12 -24.27 -6.37 6.32
N TYR A 13 -24.03 -7.67 6.12
CA TYR A 13 -23.56 -8.22 4.85
C TYR A 13 -24.58 -8.01 3.74
N ILE A 14 -25.85 -8.37 3.97
CA ILE A 14 -26.91 -8.18 2.97
C ILE A 14 -27.04 -6.72 2.57
N ASP A 15 -27.01 -5.81 3.55
CA ASP A 15 -27.23 -4.38 3.32
C ASP A 15 -26.02 -3.71 2.64
N MET A 16 -24.81 -4.11 3.02
CA MET A 16 -23.58 -3.44 2.57
C MET A 16 -22.86 -4.13 1.43
N PHE A 17 -23.20 -5.38 1.05
CA PHE A 17 -22.49 -6.11 0.01
C PHE A 17 -22.46 -5.36 -1.33
N TYR A 18 -23.61 -4.87 -1.80
CA TYR A 18 -23.69 -4.18 -3.09
C TYR A 18 -22.98 -2.82 -3.08
N PRO A 19 -23.20 -1.92 -2.09
CA PRO A 19 -22.43 -0.68 -1.96
C PRO A 19 -20.91 -0.89 -1.90
N LEU A 20 -20.46 -1.85 -1.09
CA LEU A 20 -19.03 -2.15 -0.94
C LEU A 20 -18.45 -2.73 -2.24
N SER A 21 -19.18 -3.62 -2.92
CA SER A 21 -18.76 -4.19 -4.20
C SER A 21 -18.65 -3.12 -5.29
N ALA A 22 -19.63 -2.21 -5.39
CA ALA A 22 -19.58 -1.10 -6.35
C ALA A 22 -18.38 -0.17 -6.07
N TYR A 23 -18.13 0.14 -4.79
CA TYR A 23 -16.99 0.95 -4.41
C TYR A 23 -15.66 0.26 -4.75
N ALA A 24 -15.51 -1.01 -4.38
CA ALA A 24 -14.31 -1.80 -4.69
C ALA A 24 -14.08 -1.94 -6.19
N GLN A 25 -15.13 -2.20 -6.97
CA GLN A 25 -15.08 -2.28 -8.43
C GLN A 25 -14.56 -0.97 -9.04
N SER A 26 -15.10 0.16 -8.60
CA SER A 26 -14.65 1.47 -9.09
C SER A 26 -13.18 1.75 -8.76
N ALA A 27 -12.70 1.25 -7.61
CA ALA A 27 -11.35 1.51 -7.14
C ALA A 27 -10.29 0.57 -7.74
N LEU A 28 -10.64 -0.68 -8.02
CA LEU A 28 -9.72 -1.74 -8.46
C LEU A 28 -9.80 -2.04 -9.96
N GLY A 29 -10.92 -1.72 -10.62
CA GLY A 29 -11.13 -1.95 -12.05
C GLY A 29 -11.26 -3.42 -12.45
N ASP A 30 -11.31 -4.33 -11.49
CA ASP A 30 -11.34 -5.79 -11.69
C ASP A 30 -12.40 -6.41 -10.77
N LYS A 31 -13.28 -7.23 -11.34
CA LYS A 31 -14.41 -7.83 -10.63
C LYS A 31 -13.98 -8.85 -9.58
N LEU A 32 -13.01 -9.69 -9.90
CA LEU A 32 -12.53 -10.73 -8.99
C LEU A 32 -11.81 -10.09 -7.80
N LEU A 33 -10.98 -9.07 -8.06
CA LEU A 33 -10.31 -8.33 -6.99
C LEU A 33 -11.28 -7.52 -6.12
N ALA A 34 -12.35 -6.98 -6.73
CA ALA A 34 -13.39 -6.28 -5.98
C ALA A 34 -14.12 -7.24 -5.04
N GLU A 35 -14.51 -8.42 -5.52
CA GLU A 35 -15.16 -9.45 -4.72
C GLU A 35 -14.25 -9.94 -3.58
N GLU A 36 -12.99 -10.24 -3.89
CA GLU A 36 -11.98 -10.63 -2.90
C GLU A 36 -11.83 -9.54 -1.81
N ALA A 37 -11.75 -8.26 -2.19
CA ALA A 37 -11.64 -7.17 -1.22
C ALA A 37 -12.86 -7.06 -0.30
N VAL A 38 -14.07 -7.30 -0.81
CA VAL A 38 -15.29 -7.32 0.00
C VAL A 38 -15.28 -8.53 0.95
N GLN A 39 -14.92 -9.71 0.47
CA GLN A 39 -14.79 -10.91 1.30
C GLN A 39 -13.77 -10.69 2.43
N ASP A 40 -12.60 -10.13 2.13
CA ASP A 40 -11.57 -9.83 3.12
C ASP A 40 -12.05 -8.79 4.15
N THR A 41 -12.84 -7.81 3.72
CA THR A 41 -13.47 -6.82 4.60
C THR A 41 -14.40 -7.50 5.60
N PHE A 42 -15.27 -8.41 5.15
CA PHE A 42 -16.16 -9.14 6.04
C PHE A 42 -15.44 -10.19 6.90
N ARG A 43 -14.35 -10.79 6.40
CA ARG A 43 -13.47 -11.62 7.23
C ARG A 43 -12.88 -10.83 8.39
N ILE A 44 -12.42 -9.59 8.16
CA ILE A 44 -11.93 -8.69 9.20
C ILE A 44 -13.06 -8.27 10.15
N ALA A 45 -14.26 -8.01 9.62
CA ALA A 45 -15.45 -7.70 10.43
C ALA A 45 -15.77 -8.86 11.40
N CYS A 46 -15.80 -10.10 10.92
CA CYS A 46 -15.99 -11.29 11.77
C CYS A 46 -14.88 -11.42 12.83
N ALA A 47 -13.62 -11.18 12.45
CA ALA A 47 -12.49 -11.26 13.39
C ALA A 47 -12.51 -10.15 14.46
N LYS A 48 -13.18 -9.03 14.19
CA LYS A 48 -13.27 -7.85 15.07
C LYS A 48 -14.72 -7.50 15.41
N VAL A 49 -15.57 -8.52 15.56
CA VAL A 49 -17.01 -8.35 15.72
C VAL A 49 -17.36 -7.47 16.93
N ASP A 50 -16.65 -7.62 18.05
CA ASP A 50 -16.90 -6.82 19.26
C ASP A 50 -16.68 -5.32 19.01
N VAL A 51 -15.63 -4.97 18.25
CA VAL A 51 -15.31 -3.58 17.88
C VAL A 51 -16.34 -3.03 16.90
N LEU A 52 -16.79 -3.86 15.97
CA LEU A 52 -17.79 -3.47 14.98
C LEU A 52 -19.15 -3.22 15.63
N CYS A 53 -19.61 -4.12 16.52
CA CYS A 53 -20.86 -3.96 17.26
C CYS A 53 -20.84 -2.76 18.21
N ALA A 54 -19.69 -2.42 18.79
CA ALA A 54 -19.51 -1.23 19.62
C ALA A 54 -19.38 0.07 18.80
N SER A 55 -19.25 -0.01 17.47
CA SER A 55 -19.11 1.18 16.62
C SER A 55 -20.43 1.96 16.58
N PRO A 56 -20.40 3.30 16.77
CA PRO A 56 -21.59 4.13 16.58
C PRO A 56 -22.03 4.18 15.10
N ASN A 57 -21.17 3.76 14.17
CA ASN A 57 -21.48 3.62 12.75
C ASN A 57 -20.78 2.37 12.16
N PRO A 58 -21.42 1.20 12.20
CA PRO A 58 -20.87 -0.06 11.67
C PRO A 58 -20.64 -0.04 10.15
N GLU A 59 -21.55 0.58 9.38
CA GLU A 59 -21.42 0.73 7.93
C GLU A 59 -20.18 1.56 7.55
N GLY A 60 -20.00 2.70 8.22
CA GLY A 60 -18.83 3.54 8.05
C GLY A 60 -17.53 2.84 8.46
N TRP A 61 -17.59 1.98 9.47
CA TRP A 61 -16.46 1.13 9.84
C TRP A 61 -16.11 0.13 8.73
N LEU A 62 -17.11 -0.49 8.08
CA LEU A 62 -16.89 -1.38 6.94
C LEU A 62 -16.31 -0.64 5.74
N VAL A 63 -16.82 0.54 5.39
CA VAL A 63 -16.28 1.35 4.29
C VAL A 63 -14.81 1.72 4.54
N ASN A 64 -14.47 2.11 5.77
CA ASN A 64 -13.08 2.39 6.14
C ASN A 64 -12.20 1.14 6.07
N THR A 65 -12.71 -0.01 6.55
CA THR A 65 -11.99 -1.28 6.47
C THR A 65 -11.73 -1.67 5.01
N LEU A 66 -12.74 -1.58 4.16
CA LEU A 66 -12.61 -1.84 2.73
C LEU A 66 -11.58 -0.90 2.07
N LYS A 67 -11.56 0.38 2.44
CA LYS A 67 -10.55 1.32 1.94
C LYS A 67 -9.13 0.85 2.26
N TYR A 68 -8.88 0.35 3.47
CA TYR A 68 -7.58 -0.21 3.84
C TYR A 68 -7.27 -1.50 3.09
N VAL A 69 -8.25 -2.38 2.90
CA VAL A 69 -8.10 -3.62 2.10
C VAL A 69 -7.72 -3.26 0.66
N ILE A 70 -8.46 -2.37 -0.01
CA ILE A 70 -8.17 -1.90 -1.38
C ILE A 70 -6.76 -1.32 -1.48
N GLN A 71 -6.36 -0.49 -0.52
CA GLN A 71 -5.00 0.08 -0.48
C GLN A 71 -3.95 -1.03 -0.37
N ASN A 72 -4.17 -2.01 0.51
CA ASN A 72 -3.27 -3.16 0.65
C ASN A 72 -3.21 -4.00 -0.63
N THR A 73 -4.33 -4.26 -1.28
CA THR A 73 -4.41 -4.99 -2.56
C THR A 73 -3.62 -4.26 -3.65
N LYS A 74 -3.79 -2.94 -3.79
CA LYS A 74 -3.02 -2.13 -4.75
C LYS A 74 -1.51 -2.20 -4.48
N ARG A 75 -1.11 -2.13 -3.20
CA ARG A 75 0.29 -2.24 -2.81
C ARG A 75 0.89 -3.61 -3.09
N SER A 76 0.18 -4.68 -2.74
CA SER A 76 0.63 -6.05 -3.01
C SER A 76 0.85 -6.28 -4.50
N ARG A 77 -0.09 -5.80 -5.34
CA ARG A 77 0.04 -5.85 -6.80
C ARG A 77 1.21 -5.02 -7.32
N ALA A 78 1.38 -3.79 -6.84
CA ALA A 78 2.50 -2.94 -7.24
C ALA A 78 3.85 -3.60 -6.91
N ARG A 79 3.97 -4.21 -5.73
CA ARG A 79 5.18 -4.93 -5.30
C ARG A 79 5.43 -6.20 -6.11
N LEU A 80 4.39 -6.99 -6.41
CA LEU A 80 4.53 -8.15 -7.28
C LEU A 80 4.96 -7.73 -8.69
N ASN A 81 4.33 -6.68 -9.25
CA ASN A 81 4.70 -6.14 -10.54
C ASN A 81 6.16 -5.65 -10.55
N SER A 82 6.62 -4.95 -9.51
CA SER A 82 8.01 -4.49 -9.43
C SER A 82 8.98 -5.68 -9.42
N ILE A 83 8.68 -6.73 -8.65
CA ILE A 83 9.52 -7.94 -8.59
C ILE A 83 9.56 -8.62 -9.96
N VAL A 84 8.41 -8.76 -10.64
CA VAL A 84 8.33 -9.38 -11.96
C VAL A 84 9.14 -8.57 -12.99
N VAL A 85 9.01 -7.24 -13.00
CA VAL A 85 9.78 -6.36 -13.90
C VAL A 85 11.28 -6.48 -13.62
N THR A 86 11.70 -6.47 -12.36
CA THR A 86 13.11 -6.65 -11.98
C THR A 86 13.64 -8.03 -12.42
N ALA A 87 12.86 -9.10 -12.25
CA ALA A 87 13.28 -10.43 -12.70
C ALA A 87 13.41 -10.50 -14.23
N MET A 88 12.45 -9.93 -14.97
CA MET A 88 12.48 -9.89 -16.43
C MET A 88 13.63 -9.05 -17.00
N THR A 89 14.04 -7.99 -16.30
CA THR A 89 15.19 -7.16 -16.70
C THR A 89 16.51 -7.85 -16.38
N TYR A 90 16.61 -8.50 -15.22
CA TYR A 90 17.77 -9.32 -14.87
C TYR A 90 18.00 -10.46 -15.88
N ASP A 91 16.95 -11.20 -16.25
CA ASP A 91 17.07 -12.26 -17.27
C ASP A 91 17.48 -11.72 -18.65
N ARG A 92 17.12 -10.48 -18.97
CA ARG A 92 17.53 -9.81 -20.21
C ARG A 92 19.00 -9.41 -20.19
N ASP A 93 19.50 -8.86 -19.09
CA ASP A 93 20.92 -8.48 -18.94
C ASP A 93 21.85 -9.71 -18.92
N VAL A 94 21.39 -10.84 -18.38
CA VAL A 94 22.14 -12.11 -18.40
C VAL A 94 22.23 -12.69 -19.81
N LEU A 95 21.24 -12.44 -20.68
CA LEU A 95 21.17 -12.98 -22.04
C LEU A 95 21.62 -12.00 -23.14
N GLY A 96 21.82 -10.71 -22.82
CA GLY A 96 22.22 -9.68 -23.79
C GLY A 96 22.92 -8.50 -23.13
N THR A 97 24.22 -8.37 -23.42
CA THR A 97 25.08 -7.19 -23.20
C THR A 97 25.09 -6.60 -21.79
N CYS A 98 26.15 -6.90 -21.03
CA CYS A 98 26.59 -6.06 -19.90
C CYS A 98 26.90 -4.66 -20.44
N THR A 99 25.92 -3.76 -20.43
CA THR A 99 26.20 -2.34 -20.41
C THR A 99 26.48 -1.97 -18.96
N ASP A 100 27.65 -1.41 -18.68
CA ASP A 100 28.05 -0.84 -17.38
C ASP A 100 27.19 0.38 -16.98
N GLU A 101 25.88 0.32 -17.17
CA GLU A 101 24.94 1.32 -16.67
C GLU A 101 24.73 1.07 -15.18
N ILE A 102 25.43 1.86 -14.38
CA ILE A 102 25.31 1.86 -12.91
C ILE A 102 23.82 2.04 -12.56
N ASP A 103 23.26 1.07 -11.84
CA ASP A 103 21.87 1.10 -11.39
C ASP A 103 21.58 2.45 -10.68
N PRO A 104 20.65 3.26 -11.22
CA PRO A 104 20.28 4.52 -10.61
C PRO A 104 19.86 4.37 -9.15
N GLU A 105 19.22 3.25 -8.76
CA GLU A 105 18.86 3.00 -7.36
C GLU A 105 20.09 2.90 -6.45
N LEU A 106 21.18 2.29 -6.93
CA LEU A 106 22.43 2.18 -6.20
C LEU A 106 23.08 3.56 -6.00
N ILE A 107 23.02 4.42 -7.02
CA ILE A 107 23.52 5.81 -6.95
C ILE A 107 22.73 6.59 -5.91
N TYR A 108 21.40 6.59 -5.99
CA TYR A 108 20.59 7.36 -5.04
C TYR A 108 20.72 6.83 -3.61
N ALA A 109 20.72 5.50 -3.42
CA ALA A 109 20.88 4.88 -2.10
C ALA A 109 22.22 5.26 -1.44
N SER A 110 23.32 5.32 -2.21
CA SER A 110 24.63 5.73 -1.70
C SER A 110 24.66 7.17 -1.20
N ILE A 111 23.85 8.06 -1.77
CA ILE A 111 23.90 9.51 -1.48
C ILE A 111 22.94 9.91 -0.35
N VAL A 112 21.71 9.39 -0.36
CA VAL A 112 20.73 9.73 0.69
C VAL A 112 20.77 8.77 1.87
N GLY A 113 21.44 7.64 1.73
CA GLY A 113 21.43 6.52 2.67
C GLY A 113 20.29 5.55 2.37
N GLU A 114 20.57 4.26 2.49
CA GLU A 114 19.66 3.17 2.12
C GLU A 114 18.30 3.28 2.83
N ASP A 115 18.28 3.57 4.14
CA ASP A 115 17.04 3.72 4.91
C ASP A 115 16.15 4.87 4.43
N ASN A 116 16.77 5.99 4.05
CA ASN A 116 16.06 7.17 3.56
C ASN A 116 15.56 6.96 2.14
N PHE A 117 16.35 6.28 1.30
CA PHE A 117 15.96 5.91 -0.05
C PHE A 117 14.79 4.92 -0.01
N LYS A 118 14.88 3.88 0.82
CA LYS A 118 13.83 2.90 1.04
C LYS A 118 12.54 3.54 1.57
N LEU A 119 12.65 4.48 2.51
CA LEU A 119 11.50 5.24 3.01
C LEU A 119 10.84 6.06 1.89
N LEU A 120 11.64 6.72 1.06
CA LEU A 120 11.14 7.50 -0.07
C LEU A 120 10.47 6.60 -1.11
N LYS A 121 11.08 5.46 -1.45
CA LYS A 121 10.55 4.46 -2.39
C LYS A 121 9.19 3.94 -1.92
N ARG A 122 9.04 3.61 -0.63
CA ARG A 122 7.77 3.16 -0.05
C ARG A 122 6.65 4.17 -0.18
N VAL A 123 6.95 5.45 0.03
CA VAL A 123 5.93 6.50 -0.06
C VAL A 123 5.66 6.92 -1.49
N ALA A 124 6.69 7.04 -2.33
CA ALA A 124 6.57 7.58 -3.69
C ALA A 124 6.16 6.53 -4.73
N LEU A 125 6.62 5.28 -4.60
CA LEU A 125 6.34 4.21 -5.54
C LEU A 125 5.33 3.20 -4.96
N ASP A 126 5.52 2.79 -3.70
CA ASP A 126 4.66 1.76 -3.09
C ASP A 126 3.38 2.35 -2.46
N GLY A 127 3.15 3.67 -2.57
CA GLY A 127 1.90 4.32 -2.15
C GLY A 127 1.61 4.31 -0.64
N TYR A 128 2.63 4.14 0.22
CA TYR A 128 2.44 4.18 1.67
C TYR A 128 2.02 5.58 2.14
N SER A 129 1.05 5.63 3.06
CA SER A 129 0.80 6.87 3.79
C SER A 129 1.95 7.18 4.76
N MET A 130 2.10 8.46 5.12
CA MET A 130 3.11 8.88 6.11
C MET A 130 2.94 8.19 7.46
N LYS A 131 1.70 7.82 7.82
CA LYS A 131 1.41 7.14 9.09
C LYS A 131 1.88 5.69 9.07
N GLU A 132 1.64 4.97 7.97
CA GLU A 132 2.07 3.59 7.81
C GLU A 132 3.59 3.47 7.70
N ALA A 133 4.21 4.33 6.88
CA ALA A 133 5.66 4.35 6.73
C ALA A 133 6.38 4.67 8.05
N ALA A 134 5.80 5.56 8.87
CA ALA A 134 6.29 5.87 10.19
C ALA A 134 6.15 4.69 11.17
N TYR A 135 4.99 4.02 11.17
CA TYR A 135 4.73 2.84 11.99
C TYR A 135 5.72 1.71 11.70
N GLU A 136 5.95 1.41 10.42
CA GLU A 136 6.84 0.32 10.01
C GLU A 136 8.31 0.57 10.38
N GLN A 137 8.74 1.84 10.43
CA GLN A 137 10.08 2.22 10.85
C GLN A 137 10.19 2.52 12.36
N GLY A 138 9.11 2.42 13.13
CA GLY A 138 9.10 2.73 14.56
C GLY A 138 9.42 4.20 14.88
N ILE A 139 9.09 5.13 13.98
CA ILE A 139 9.36 6.57 14.13
C ILE A 139 8.06 7.38 14.23
N SER A 140 8.16 8.64 14.66
CA SER A 140 7.02 9.56 14.62
C SER A 140 6.66 9.96 13.18
N VAL A 141 5.38 10.27 12.94
CA VAL A 141 4.90 10.77 11.63
C VAL A 141 5.63 12.06 11.22
N GLU A 142 5.94 12.92 12.19
CA GLU A 142 6.64 14.18 11.94
C GLU A 142 8.11 13.94 11.54
N THR A 143 8.76 12.98 12.19
CA THR A 143 10.10 12.51 11.81
C THR A 143 10.09 11.92 10.40
N CYS A 144 9.09 11.11 10.06
CA CYS A 144 8.92 10.52 8.73
C CYS A 144 8.79 11.61 7.65
N LYS A 145 7.90 12.59 7.86
CA LYS A 145 7.74 13.73 6.93
C LYS A 145 9.04 14.50 6.72
N LYS A 146 9.75 14.84 7.81
CA LYS A 146 11.03 15.58 7.75
C LYS A 146 12.12 14.78 7.03
N ARG A 147 12.21 13.48 7.26
CA ARG A 147 13.13 12.59 6.53
C ARG A 147 12.86 12.65 5.03
N ILE A 148 11.61 12.41 4.61
CA ILE A 148 11.22 12.43 3.19
C ILE A 148 11.50 13.78 2.54
N GLN A 149 11.19 14.89 3.22
CA GLN A 149 11.47 16.23 2.71
C GLN A 149 12.97 16.43 2.45
N ARG A 150 13.82 16.04 3.41
CA ARG A 150 15.29 16.15 3.28
C ARG A 150 15.82 15.25 2.17
N THR A 151 15.34 14.01 2.07
CA THR A 151 15.72 13.06 1.02
C THR A 151 15.37 13.60 -0.37
N LYS A 152 14.14 14.11 -0.56
CA LYS A 152 13.72 14.73 -1.82
C LYS A 152 14.60 15.91 -2.21
N LYS A 153 14.90 16.80 -1.25
CA LYS A 153 15.76 17.97 -1.49
C LYS A 153 17.14 17.56 -1.98
N LYS A 154 17.78 16.58 -1.32
CA LYS A 154 19.09 16.05 -1.74
C LYS A 154 19.06 15.47 -3.15
N ILE A 155 18.01 14.72 -3.50
CA ILE A 155 17.87 14.14 -4.85
C ILE A 155 17.74 15.25 -5.90
N ILE A 156 16.94 16.28 -5.65
CA ILE A 156 16.78 17.42 -6.56
C ILE A 156 18.12 18.15 -6.75
N GLU A 157 18.86 18.44 -5.67
CA GLU A 157 20.18 19.09 -5.75
C GLU A 157 21.19 18.29 -6.58
N LEU A 158 21.10 16.95 -6.58
CA LEU A 158 21.94 16.10 -7.44
C LEU A 158 21.58 16.24 -8.91
N PHE A 159 20.28 16.22 -9.24
CA PHE A 159 19.83 16.41 -10.61
C PHE A 159 20.26 17.79 -11.16
N GLU A 160 20.21 18.83 -10.33
CA GLU A 160 20.65 20.18 -10.71
C GLU A 160 22.17 20.28 -10.90
N LYS A 161 22.97 19.51 -10.15
CA LYS A 161 24.43 19.47 -10.30
C LYS A 161 24.89 18.66 -11.51
N ASN A 162 24.20 17.57 -11.86
CA ASN A 162 24.56 16.70 -12.98
C ASN A 162 24.07 17.21 -14.35
N ASN A 163 23.19 18.23 -14.38
CA ASN A 163 22.71 18.89 -15.60
C ASN A 163 23.46 20.21 -15.93
N LYS A 164 24.59 20.47 -15.28
CA LYS A 164 25.52 21.57 -15.57
C LYS A 164 26.86 21.04 -16.02
#